data_AF-A0A936L135-F1
#
_entry.id   AF-A0A936L135-F1
#
_cell.length_a   1.000
_cell.length_b   1.000
_cell.length_c   1.000
_cell.angle_alpha   90.00
_cell.angle_beta   90.00
_cell.angle_gamma   90.00
#
_symmetry.space_group_name_H-M   'P 1'
#
loop_
_entity.id
_entity.type
_entity.pdbx_description
1 polymer ?
#
loop_
_entity_poly.entity_id
_entity_poly.type
_entity_poly.pdbx_seq_one_letter_code
_entity_poly.pdbx_strand_id
1 'polypeptide(L)'
;MYRKMGQQWKRVLMVGICLLTFAKGYANDITIRLKMEGLTYDTIWFGKTLGRKPYPQQFDLKKDDGTYEIRVKGPVKPGFYAIFFKTSSMGRLNYFHVAIDKGQGSFSVSCTLPQIFETLAFEGNKESENYYQYRNVMAGHMADYMKLIDYYRYQMDELNYKFITSKEESAIIHQTQYLAKHPDGLTASLARQTPVMAAPRSNDWKKDRTLRWQLFTQNYLTAWQGGDSLFWSSPLGIDWLDHYTLGLWDELSGDPSLMADEALAKLSGKQEFYLYYLNYLLQVYAKSSRFDLDRVYVHLVRKYVEKADKSLLGEEEWYRHTNQANNINRVMTGNFLPDLRFYDEKEVPRHVYDLDAEYTLLAFWNPDCPHCINELPALAKLYPPYQAKA
;
A
#
# COMPACT_ATOMS: atom_id res chain seq x y z
N MET A 1 26.54 -36.51 -88.54
CA MET A 1 25.24 -35.95 -88.97
C MET A 1 24.64 -35.19 -87.78
N TYR A 2 24.48 -33.88 -87.93
CA TYR A 2 23.60 -32.96 -87.16
C TYR A 2 23.73 -32.76 -85.62
N ARG A 3 24.45 -31.67 -85.25
CA ARG A 3 23.90 -30.38 -84.71
C ARG A 3 22.87 -30.46 -83.57
N LYS A 4 23.18 -29.90 -82.38
CA LYS A 4 22.63 -28.62 -81.87
C LYS A 4 23.01 -28.29 -80.41
N MET A 5 23.20 -26.99 -80.22
CA MET A 5 23.44 -26.21 -78.99
C MET A 5 22.27 -26.29 -77.99
N GLY A 6 22.57 -26.06 -76.71
CA GLY A 6 21.58 -25.83 -75.65
C GLY A 6 22.21 -25.28 -74.36
N GLN A 7 22.28 -23.95 -74.29
CA GLN A 7 22.68 -23.08 -73.18
C GLN A 7 21.88 -23.38 -71.89
N GLN A 8 22.47 -23.30 -70.68
CA GLN A 8 22.06 -22.34 -69.62
C GLN A 8 22.71 -22.58 -68.23
N TRP A 9 23.47 -21.57 -67.77
CA TRP A 9 23.53 -20.96 -66.43
C TRP A 9 23.38 -21.86 -65.17
N LYS A 10 24.50 -22.16 -64.50
CA LYS A 10 24.53 -22.40 -63.05
C LYS A 10 24.88 -21.08 -62.33
N ARG A 11 23.86 -20.36 -61.87
CA ARG A 11 24.04 -19.25 -60.91
C ARG A 11 24.29 -19.82 -59.53
N VAL A 12 25.39 -19.36 -58.94
CA VAL A 12 25.76 -19.48 -57.53
C VAL A 12 24.63 -18.93 -56.65
N LEU A 13 24.11 -19.72 -55.72
CA LEU A 13 23.33 -19.21 -54.59
C LEU A 13 24.13 -19.50 -53.31
N MET A 14 24.85 -18.49 -52.87
CA MET A 14 25.58 -18.45 -51.61
C MET A 14 24.54 -18.21 -50.52
N VAL A 15 24.11 -19.26 -49.82
CA VAL A 15 23.20 -19.15 -48.67
C VAL A 15 24.02 -18.61 -47.49
N GLY A 16 23.91 -17.31 -47.26
CA GLY A 16 24.43 -16.66 -46.06
C GLY A 16 23.63 -17.13 -44.84
N ILE A 17 24.29 -17.90 -43.98
CA ILE A 17 23.80 -18.21 -42.64
C ILE A 17 23.90 -16.91 -41.82
N CYS A 18 22.79 -16.18 -41.75
CA CYS A 18 22.65 -15.05 -40.85
C CYS A 18 22.39 -15.62 -39.45
N LEU A 19 23.46 -15.86 -38.70
CA LEU A 19 23.42 -16.12 -37.26
C LEU A 19 22.93 -14.84 -36.57
N LEU A 20 21.61 -14.71 -36.45
CA LEU A 20 20.96 -13.78 -35.53
C LEU A 20 21.23 -14.28 -34.10
N THR A 21 22.41 -13.95 -33.57
CA THR A 21 22.64 -13.99 -32.13
C THR A 21 21.75 -12.93 -31.50
N PHE A 22 20.55 -13.33 -31.06
CA PHE A 22 19.84 -12.58 -30.02
C PHE A 22 20.68 -12.68 -28.75
N ALA A 23 21.65 -11.77 -28.59
CA ALA A 23 22.22 -11.50 -27.29
C ALA A 23 21.07 -10.97 -26.43
N LYS A 24 20.51 -11.84 -25.58
CA LYS A 24 19.71 -11.40 -24.44
C LYS A 24 20.64 -10.51 -23.63
N GLY A 25 20.50 -9.20 -23.78
CA GLY A 25 21.20 -8.20 -22.98
C GLY A 25 20.78 -8.35 -21.52
N TYR A 26 21.44 -9.26 -20.83
CA TYR A 26 21.51 -9.25 -19.39
C TYR A 26 22.40 -8.08 -19.01
N ALA A 27 21.96 -7.24 -18.08
CA ALA A 27 22.83 -6.20 -17.54
C ALA A 27 24.10 -6.87 -16.99
N ASN A 28 25.25 -6.35 -17.41
CA ASN A 28 26.53 -6.62 -16.75
C ASN A 28 26.47 -6.09 -15.32
N ASP A 29 27.47 -6.44 -14.49
CA ASP A 29 27.61 -5.89 -13.14
C ASP A 29 27.28 -4.39 -13.10
N ILE A 30 26.38 -4.01 -12.19
CA ILE A 30 25.92 -2.62 -12.05
C ILE A 30 26.58 -2.03 -10.82
N THR A 31 27.23 -0.88 -10.99
CA THR A 31 27.72 -0.06 -9.88
C THR A 31 26.75 1.09 -9.65
N ILE A 32 26.26 1.21 -8.42
CA ILE A 32 25.41 2.32 -7.96
C ILE A 32 26.27 3.18 -7.03
N ARG A 33 26.58 4.40 -7.44
CA ARG A 33 27.31 5.36 -6.60
C ARG A 33 26.33 6.26 -5.88
N LEU A 34 26.50 6.46 -4.58
CA LEU A 34 25.59 7.26 -3.78
C LEU A 34 26.31 8.38 -3.04
N LYS A 35 25.72 9.57 -3.07
CA LYS A 35 26.12 10.71 -2.24
C LYS A 35 24.90 11.19 -1.44
N MET A 36 24.95 10.98 -0.12
CA MET A 36 23.86 11.36 0.80
C MET A 36 24.37 12.44 1.75
N GLU A 37 24.18 13.71 1.39
CA GLU A 37 24.65 14.85 2.18
C GLU A 37 23.89 14.94 3.51
N GLY A 38 24.60 15.16 4.61
CA GLY A 38 24.02 15.20 5.95
C GLY A 38 23.77 13.82 6.59
N LEU A 39 23.97 12.71 5.88
CA LEU A 39 23.90 11.37 6.48
C LEU A 39 25.14 11.13 7.34
N THR A 40 24.99 11.10 8.66
CA THR A 40 26.11 10.86 9.60
C THR A 40 26.41 9.38 9.81
N TYR A 41 25.41 8.51 9.64
CA TYR A 41 25.58 7.07 9.77
C TYR A 41 26.45 6.52 8.64
N ASP A 42 27.30 5.56 8.96
CA ASP A 42 28.37 5.06 8.08
C ASP A 42 27.94 3.93 7.15
N THR A 43 26.77 3.33 7.39
CA THR A 43 26.33 2.13 6.69
C THR A 43 25.05 2.39 5.92
N ILE A 44 25.04 1.98 4.65
CA ILE A 44 23.81 1.84 3.86
C ILE A 44 23.63 0.39 3.45
N TRP A 45 22.40 0.03 3.13
CA TRP A 45 22.08 -1.27 2.56
C TRP A 45 21.38 -1.12 1.22
N PHE A 46 21.50 -2.14 0.38
CA PHE A 46 20.76 -2.28 -0.85
C PHE A 46 20.01 -3.61 -0.85
N GLY A 47 18.81 -3.61 -1.41
CA GLY A 47 18.01 -4.82 -1.53
C GLY A 47 16.67 -4.54 -2.16
N LYS A 48 15.64 -5.24 -1.69
CA LYS A 48 14.27 -5.18 -2.22
C LYS A 48 13.28 -4.82 -1.14
N THR A 49 12.07 -4.47 -1.55
CA THR A 49 10.91 -4.43 -0.65
C THR A 49 9.89 -5.49 -1.07
N LEU A 50 9.16 -6.02 -0.09
CA LEU A 50 7.89 -6.70 -0.33
C LEU A 50 6.81 -5.81 0.28
N GLY A 51 6.06 -5.13 -0.58
CA GLY A 51 5.23 -4.00 -0.23
C GLY A 51 6.01 -2.92 0.55
N ARG A 52 5.66 -2.75 1.83
CA ARG A 52 6.31 -1.81 2.76
C ARG A 52 7.41 -2.46 3.61
N LYS A 53 7.59 -3.78 3.53
CA LYS A 53 8.60 -4.50 4.33
C LYS A 53 9.97 -4.45 3.64
N PRO A 54 11.02 -3.95 4.33
CA PRO A 54 12.37 -3.91 3.79
C PRO A 54 13.03 -5.31 3.79
N TYR A 55 13.77 -5.63 2.73
CA TYR A 55 14.64 -6.80 2.63
C TYR A 55 16.04 -6.36 2.17
N PRO A 56 16.88 -5.84 3.09
CA PRO A 56 18.29 -5.57 2.82
C PRO A 56 19.01 -6.86 2.40
N GLN A 57 19.84 -6.80 1.36
CA GLN A 57 20.55 -7.97 0.82
C GLN A 57 22.07 -7.80 0.82
N GLN A 58 22.54 -6.56 0.65
CA GLN A 58 23.95 -6.20 0.73
C GLN A 58 24.09 -4.86 1.44
N PHE A 59 25.30 -4.56 1.90
CA PHE A 59 25.63 -3.29 2.54
C PHE A 59 26.91 -2.73 1.94
N ASP A 60 27.11 -1.43 2.14
CA ASP A 60 28.38 -0.76 1.91
C ASP A 60 28.63 0.28 3.00
N LEU A 61 29.91 0.61 3.19
CA LEU A 61 30.36 1.59 4.17
C LEU A 61 30.74 2.90 3.49
N LYS A 62 30.52 4.01 4.20
CA LYS A 62 30.89 5.33 3.75
C LYS A 62 32.41 5.41 3.52
N LYS A 63 32.80 5.90 2.35
CA LYS A 63 34.18 6.18 1.98
C LYS A 63 34.65 7.53 2.53
N ASP A 64 35.96 7.79 2.49
CA ASP A 64 36.56 9.04 2.97
C ASP A 64 36.03 10.29 2.25
N ASP A 65 35.63 10.16 0.98
CA ASP A 65 35.02 11.24 0.19
C ASP A 65 33.52 11.46 0.50
N GLY A 66 32.98 10.72 1.45
CA GLY A 66 31.58 10.78 1.87
C GLY A 66 30.60 10.03 0.96
N THR A 67 31.08 9.30 -0.04
CA THR A 67 30.26 8.51 -0.95
C THR A 67 30.12 7.04 -0.53
N TYR A 68 29.17 6.35 -1.15
CA TYR A 68 28.99 4.91 -1.06
C TYR A 68 28.99 4.29 -2.46
N GLU A 69 29.33 3.02 -2.57
CA GLU A 69 29.38 2.28 -3.83
C GLU A 69 28.85 0.85 -3.67
N ILE A 70 27.65 0.64 -4.20
CA ILE A 70 27.01 -0.66 -4.22
C ILE A 70 27.32 -1.35 -5.55
N ARG A 71 27.99 -2.51 -5.51
CA ARG A 71 28.27 -3.34 -6.70
C ARG A 71 27.35 -4.55 -6.76
N VAL A 72 26.38 -4.52 -7.67
CA VAL A 72 25.45 -5.61 -7.91
C VAL A 72 26.04 -6.55 -8.97
N LYS A 73 26.43 -7.77 -8.57
CA LYS A 73 27.01 -8.77 -9.47
C LYS A 73 25.96 -9.53 -10.27
N GLY A 74 26.28 -9.81 -11.53
CA GLY A 74 25.52 -10.71 -12.39
C GLY A 74 24.30 -10.07 -13.05
N PRO A 75 23.50 -10.88 -13.78
CA PRO A 75 22.29 -10.40 -14.45
C PRO A 75 21.27 -9.90 -13.41
N VAL A 76 21.15 -8.58 -13.27
CA VAL A 76 20.17 -7.97 -12.36
C VAL A 76 18.78 -8.06 -12.98
N LYS A 77 17.82 -8.67 -12.27
CA LYS A 77 16.43 -8.75 -12.73
C LYS A 77 15.81 -7.35 -12.75
N PRO A 78 15.07 -6.98 -13.81
CA PRO A 78 14.37 -5.72 -13.82
C PRO A 78 13.39 -5.57 -12.65
N GLY A 79 13.32 -4.39 -12.04
CA GLY A 79 12.40 -4.10 -10.95
C GLY A 79 12.80 -2.90 -10.11
N PHE A 80 11.98 -2.59 -9.10
CA PHE A 80 12.31 -1.60 -8.09
C PHE A 80 13.10 -2.23 -6.95
N TYR A 81 14.26 -1.67 -6.68
CA TYR A 81 15.14 -1.99 -5.56
C TYR A 81 15.10 -0.83 -4.57
N ALA A 82 15.68 -1.01 -3.39
CA ALA A 82 15.70 0.02 -2.37
C ALA A 82 17.09 0.19 -1.77
N ILE A 83 17.41 1.46 -1.50
CA ILE A 83 18.53 1.87 -0.66
C ILE A 83 17.98 2.12 0.73
N PHE A 84 18.48 1.38 1.70
CA PHE A 84 18.12 1.50 3.10
C PHE A 84 19.23 2.20 3.87
N PHE A 85 18.87 3.01 4.85
CA PHE A 85 19.82 3.73 5.68
C PHE A 85 19.19 4.07 7.02
N LYS A 86 20.02 4.33 8.02
CA LYS A 86 19.59 4.90 9.31
C LYS A 86 20.20 6.29 9.45
N THR A 87 19.54 7.17 10.18
CA THR A 87 20.10 8.49 10.51
C THR A 87 20.93 8.47 11.79
N SER A 88 20.85 7.38 12.57
CA SER A 88 21.65 7.11 13.77
C SER A 88 21.65 5.61 14.05
N SER A 89 22.54 5.13 14.95
CA SER A 89 22.63 3.69 15.30
C SER A 89 21.31 3.11 15.83
N MET A 90 20.60 3.87 16.66
CA MET A 90 19.27 3.53 17.20
C MET A 90 18.11 4.00 16.32
N GLY A 91 18.39 4.61 15.17
CA GLY A 91 17.37 5.12 14.27
C GLY A 91 16.61 4.01 13.55
N ARG A 92 15.37 4.31 13.15
CA ARG A 92 14.59 3.45 12.26
C ARG A 92 15.28 3.33 10.90
N LEU A 93 15.05 2.20 10.23
CA LEU A 93 15.49 2.02 8.86
C LEU A 93 14.58 2.82 7.92
N ASN A 94 15.15 3.79 7.23
CA ASN A 94 14.49 4.56 6.17
C ASN A 94 14.93 4.01 4.81
N TYR A 95 14.17 4.29 3.76
CA TYR A 95 14.54 3.88 2.41
C TYR A 95 13.93 4.76 1.33
N PHE A 96 14.56 4.70 0.16
CA PHE A 96 14.02 5.19 -1.10
C PHE A 96 14.30 4.14 -2.18
N HIS A 97 13.49 4.16 -3.24
CA HIS A 97 13.56 3.16 -4.32
C HIS A 97 14.48 3.62 -5.45
N VAL A 98 15.09 2.66 -6.12
CA VAL A 98 15.81 2.85 -7.38
C VAL A 98 15.29 1.82 -8.37
N ALA A 99 15.03 2.23 -9.60
CA ALA A 99 14.62 1.35 -10.67
C ALA A 99 15.86 0.77 -11.36
N ILE A 100 15.87 -0.54 -11.61
CA ILE A 100 16.87 -1.17 -12.47
C ILE A 100 16.09 -1.80 -13.61
N ASP A 101 16.08 -1.17 -14.78
CA ASP A 101 15.40 -1.69 -15.97
C ASP A 101 16.31 -2.60 -16.81
N LYS A 102 15.74 -3.22 -17.84
CA LYS A 102 16.48 -4.06 -18.79
C LYS A 102 17.58 -3.24 -19.48
N GLY A 103 18.82 -3.71 -19.36
CA GLY A 103 19.98 -3.05 -19.95
C GLY A 103 20.47 -1.82 -19.18
N GLN A 104 19.96 -1.57 -17.98
CA GLN A 104 20.44 -0.50 -17.11
C GLN A 104 21.94 -0.68 -16.82
N GLY A 105 22.73 0.36 -17.12
CA GLY A 105 24.15 0.43 -16.79
C GLY A 105 24.38 0.97 -15.37
N SER A 106 25.65 1.18 -15.01
CA SER A 106 26.02 1.85 -13.76
C SER A 106 25.48 3.28 -13.72
N PHE A 107 25.08 3.76 -12.54
CA PHE A 107 24.46 5.07 -12.35
C PHE A 107 24.80 5.67 -10.99
N SER A 108 24.51 6.95 -10.82
CA SER A 108 24.72 7.68 -9.57
C SER A 108 23.41 8.18 -8.98
N VAL A 109 23.35 8.26 -7.65
CA VAL A 109 22.22 8.79 -6.89
C VAL A 109 22.75 9.85 -5.92
N SER A 110 22.08 11.00 -5.85
CA SER A 110 22.40 12.04 -4.87
C SER A 110 21.15 12.53 -4.15
N CYS A 111 21.27 12.86 -2.86
CA CYS A 111 20.23 13.52 -2.08
C CYS A 111 20.83 14.20 -0.84
N THR A 112 20.03 15.04 -0.19
CA THR A 112 20.40 15.79 1.01
C THR A 112 19.39 15.53 2.13
N LEU A 113 19.88 15.30 3.34
CA LEU A 113 19.03 15.13 4.52
C LEU A 113 18.67 16.48 5.17
N PRO A 114 17.46 16.61 5.75
CA PRO A 114 16.40 15.60 5.80
C PRO A 114 15.49 15.54 4.56
N GLN A 115 15.64 16.45 3.59
CA GLN A 115 14.78 16.58 2.39
C GLN A 115 15.14 15.60 1.26
N ILE A 116 15.17 14.30 1.58
CA ILE A 116 15.61 13.29 0.62
C ILE A 116 14.72 13.27 -0.62
N PHE A 117 13.40 13.21 -0.46
CA PHE A 117 12.49 13.04 -1.60
C PHE A 117 12.40 14.29 -2.49
N GLU A 118 12.71 15.46 -1.95
CA GLU A 118 12.75 16.73 -2.68
C GLU A 118 14.07 16.94 -3.43
N THR A 119 15.17 16.36 -2.93
CA THR A 119 16.53 16.53 -3.49
C THR A 119 17.06 15.30 -4.21
N LEU A 120 16.28 14.20 -4.22
CA LEU A 120 16.68 12.94 -4.84
C LEU A 120 16.87 13.11 -6.35
N ALA A 121 18.11 12.93 -6.79
CA ALA A 121 18.49 13.03 -8.19
C ALA A 121 19.23 11.76 -8.63
N PHE A 122 19.07 11.47 -9.92
CA PHE A 122 19.64 10.30 -10.57
C PHE A 122 20.45 10.75 -11.78
N GLU A 123 21.64 10.18 -11.95
CA GLU A 123 22.47 10.41 -13.13
C GLU A 123 22.70 9.06 -13.82
N GLY A 124 22.28 8.94 -15.08
CA GLY A 124 22.36 7.68 -15.83
C GLY A 124 21.26 6.67 -15.49
N ASN A 125 20.19 7.06 -14.79
CA ASN A 125 19.05 6.20 -14.46
C ASN A 125 17.72 6.92 -14.69
N LYS A 126 17.30 6.97 -15.95
CA LYS A 126 16.07 7.65 -16.36
C LYS A 126 14.81 7.01 -15.79
N GLU A 127 14.82 5.69 -15.60
CA GLU A 127 13.66 4.96 -15.10
C GLU A 127 13.36 5.31 -13.63
N SER A 128 14.38 5.57 -12.81
CA SER A 128 14.19 6.07 -11.44
C SER A 128 13.60 7.49 -11.43
N GLU A 129 14.07 8.38 -12.30
CA GLU A 129 13.48 9.72 -12.45
C GLU A 129 11.99 9.62 -12.83
N ASN A 130 11.67 8.79 -13.83
CA ASN A 130 10.32 8.55 -14.30
C ASN A 130 9.42 8.03 -13.17
N TYR A 131 9.94 7.10 -12.36
CA TYR A 131 9.24 6.56 -11.20
C TYR A 131 8.87 7.65 -10.20
N TYR A 132 9.81 8.52 -9.81
CA TYR A 132 9.53 9.58 -8.84
C TYR A 132 8.60 10.66 -9.39
N GLN A 133 8.74 11.02 -10.67
CA GLN A 133 7.80 11.93 -11.34
C GLN A 133 6.35 11.40 -11.31
N TYR A 134 6.19 10.09 -11.56
CA TYR A 134 4.88 9.46 -11.51
C TYR A 134 4.37 9.30 -10.07
N ARG A 135 5.17 8.67 -9.21
CA ARG A 135 4.85 8.29 -7.83
C ARG A 135 4.50 9.48 -6.97
N ASN A 136 5.22 10.60 -7.05
CA ASN A 136 5.03 11.73 -6.14
C ASN A 136 3.63 12.36 -6.31
N VAL A 137 3.15 12.46 -7.55
CA VAL A 137 1.80 12.94 -7.84
C VAL A 137 0.75 11.94 -7.33
N MET A 138 0.94 10.65 -7.62
CA MET A 138 0.02 9.59 -7.16
C MET A 138 -0.05 9.50 -5.63
N ALA A 139 1.09 9.58 -4.94
CA ALA A 139 1.18 9.55 -3.49
C ALA A 139 0.49 10.76 -2.86
N GLY A 140 0.60 11.95 -3.48
CA GLY A 140 -0.13 13.14 -3.05
C GLY A 140 -1.66 12.94 -3.10
N HIS A 141 -2.16 12.39 -4.21
CA HIS A 141 -3.58 12.08 -4.36
C HIS A 141 -4.06 11.06 -3.32
N MET A 142 -3.28 9.99 -3.10
CA MET A 142 -3.67 8.94 -2.14
C MET A 142 -3.59 9.44 -0.70
N ALA A 143 -2.61 10.27 -0.35
CA ALA A 143 -2.51 10.86 0.98
C ALA A 143 -3.68 11.80 1.28
N ASP A 144 -4.06 12.66 0.33
CA ASP A 144 -5.25 13.51 0.45
C ASP A 144 -6.51 12.68 0.64
N TYR A 145 -6.67 11.61 -0.15
CA TYR A 145 -7.79 10.69 -0.05
C TYR A 145 -7.86 10.01 1.34
N MET A 146 -6.74 9.44 1.80
CA MET A 146 -6.69 8.74 3.08
C MET A 146 -6.93 9.67 4.28
N LYS A 147 -6.54 10.94 4.22
CA LYS A 147 -6.85 11.93 5.27
C LYS A 147 -8.34 12.20 5.40
N LEU A 148 -9.09 12.09 4.31
CA LEU A 148 -10.49 12.51 4.23
C LEU A 148 -11.46 11.35 4.34
N ILE A 149 -11.00 10.10 4.29
CA ILE A 149 -11.88 8.94 4.28
C ILE A 149 -12.78 8.87 5.53
N ASP A 150 -12.25 9.21 6.70
CA ASP A 150 -13.01 9.15 7.95
C ASP A 150 -14.03 10.29 8.01
N TYR A 151 -13.68 11.47 7.51
CA TYR A 151 -14.61 12.58 7.36
C TYR A 151 -15.72 12.27 6.33
N TYR A 152 -15.35 11.67 5.20
CA TYR A 152 -16.27 11.24 4.14
C TYR A 152 -17.32 10.25 4.65
N ARG A 153 -16.92 9.28 5.48
CA ARG A 153 -17.83 8.24 5.98
C ARG A 153 -18.98 8.82 6.81
N TYR A 154 -18.71 9.76 7.69
CA TYR A 154 -19.71 10.28 8.63
C TYR A 154 -20.38 11.59 8.20
N GLN A 155 -19.72 12.41 7.38
CA GLN A 155 -20.15 13.79 7.05
C GLN A 155 -20.22 14.04 5.55
N MET A 156 -20.78 13.07 4.84
CA MET A 156 -20.92 13.17 3.40
C MET A 156 -21.93 14.21 2.95
N ASP A 157 -21.48 15.10 2.06
CA ASP A 157 -22.33 16.00 1.30
C ASP A 157 -21.86 16.10 -0.16
N GLU A 158 -22.55 16.93 -0.95
CA GLU A 158 -22.21 17.16 -2.36
C GLU A 158 -20.82 17.76 -2.56
N LEU A 159 -20.41 18.69 -1.69
CA LEU A 159 -19.14 19.41 -1.81
C LEU A 159 -17.98 18.44 -1.57
N ASN A 160 -18.07 17.64 -0.50
CA ASN A 160 -17.07 16.66 -0.11
C ASN A 160 -16.98 15.53 -1.15
N TYR A 161 -18.14 15.10 -1.68
CA TYR A 161 -18.18 14.14 -2.78
C TYR A 161 -17.44 14.67 -4.02
N LYS A 162 -17.78 15.87 -4.48
CA LYS A 162 -17.12 16.53 -5.63
C LYS A 162 -15.62 16.71 -5.43
N PHE A 163 -15.20 17.07 -4.21
CA PHE A 163 -13.78 17.21 -3.89
C PHE A 163 -13.03 15.89 -4.06
N ILE A 164 -13.55 14.79 -3.51
CA ILE A 164 -12.89 13.48 -3.59
C ILE A 164 -12.84 12.96 -5.04
N THR A 165 -13.94 13.05 -5.78
CA THR A 165 -13.96 12.60 -7.18
C THR A 165 -13.01 13.44 -8.05
N SER A 166 -12.81 14.73 -7.75
CA SER A 166 -11.83 15.57 -8.45
C SER A 166 -10.37 15.09 -8.26
N LYS A 167 -10.05 14.48 -7.11
CA LYS A 167 -8.73 13.91 -6.84
C LYS A 167 -8.53 12.61 -7.61
N GLU A 168 -9.55 11.77 -7.68
CA GLU A 168 -9.56 10.56 -8.50
C GLU A 168 -9.34 10.89 -9.97
N GLU A 169 -10.06 11.88 -10.49
CA GLU A 169 -9.89 12.33 -11.87
C GLU A 169 -8.50 12.90 -12.14
N SER A 170 -7.95 13.68 -11.20
CA SER A 170 -6.58 14.19 -11.34
C SER A 170 -5.57 13.03 -11.42
N ALA A 171 -5.76 11.99 -10.60
CA ALA A 171 -4.93 10.79 -10.66
C ALA A 171 -5.10 10.01 -11.97
N ILE A 172 -6.32 9.93 -12.52
CA ILE A 172 -6.59 9.30 -13.83
C ILE A 172 -5.93 10.07 -14.96
N ILE A 173 -6.09 11.40 -14.98
CA ILE A 173 -5.48 12.27 -15.99
C ILE A 173 -3.97 12.10 -15.96
N HIS A 174 -3.37 12.14 -14.76
CA HIS A 174 -1.94 11.93 -14.58
C HIS A 174 -1.49 10.55 -15.09
N GLN A 175 -2.17 9.47 -14.68
CA GLN A 175 -1.84 8.12 -15.13
C GLN A 175 -1.98 7.96 -16.65
N THR A 176 -3.05 8.49 -17.24
CA THR A 176 -3.30 8.43 -18.68
C THR A 176 -2.24 9.19 -19.46
N GLN A 177 -1.92 10.42 -19.04
CA GLN A 177 -0.89 11.23 -19.69
C GLN A 177 0.50 10.61 -19.55
N TYR A 178 0.80 10.04 -18.38
CA TYR A 178 2.05 9.33 -18.14
C TYR A 178 2.18 8.13 -19.08
N LEU A 179 1.18 7.25 -19.14
CA LEU A 179 1.19 6.04 -19.99
C LEU A 179 1.22 6.37 -21.49
N ALA A 180 0.63 7.50 -21.90
CA ALA A 180 0.72 7.97 -23.29
C ALA A 180 2.13 8.46 -23.66
N LYS A 181 2.85 9.10 -22.73
CA LYS A 181 4.23 9.58 -22.94
C LYS A 181 5.29 8.51 -22.73
N HIS A 182 5.00 7.54 -21.86
CA HIS A 182 5.88 6.45 -21.47
C HIS A 182 5.15 5.11 -21.64
N PRO A 183 5.05 4.58 -22.87
CA PRO A 183 4.34 3.34 -23.13
C PRO A 183 5.04 2.11 -22.52
N ASP A 184 6.35 2.18 -22.34
CA ASP A 184 7.21 1.08 -21.85
C ASP A 184 7.92 1.46 -20.54
N GLY A 185 8.67 0.52 -19.97
CA GLY A 185 9.42 0.70 -18.73
C GLY A 185 8.71 0.13 -17.50
N LEU A 186 9.45 0.07 -16.40
CA LEU A 186 8.97 -0.49 -15.12
C LEU A 186 7.82 0.32 -14.52
N THR A 187 7.91 1.63 -14.57
CA THR A 187 6.92 2.56 -14.01
C THR A 187 5.63 2.51 -14.79
N ALA A 188 5.69 2.47 -16.13
CA ALA A 188 4.51 2.25 -16.97
C ALA A 188 3.87 0.89 -16.71
N SER A 189 4.70 -0.14 -16.53
CA SER A 189 4.22 -1.50 -16.20
C SER A 189 3.56 -1.56 -14.83
N LEU A 190 4.10 -0.85 -13.82
CA LEU A 190 3.48 -0.72 -12.50
C LEU A 190 2.16 0.05 -12.58
N ALA A 191 2.14 1.19 -13.28
CA ALA A 191 0.95 2.02 -13.45
C ALA A 191 -0.21 1.25 -14.09
N ARG A 192 0.05 0.37 -15.06
CA ARG A 192 -0.96 -0.52 -15.67
C ARG A 192 -1.51 -1.57 -14.70
N GLN A 193 -0.73 -1.98 -13.70
CA GLN A 193 -1.17 -2.92 -12.67
C GLN A 193 -1.94 -2.27 -11.53
N THR A 194 -1.85 -0.94 -11.41
CA THR A 194 -2.57 -0.12 -10.41
C THR A 194 -3.51 0.88 -11.09
N PRO A 195 -4.50 0.41 -11.88
CA PRO A 195 -5.37 1.31 -12.62
C PRO A 195 -6.19 2.19 -11.66
N VAL A 196 -6.26 3.49 -11.95
CA VAL A 196 -7.14 4.40 -11.21
C VAL A 196 -8.54 4.35 -11.83
N MET A 197 -9.57 4.33 -10.99
CA MET A 197 -10.96 4.28 -11.43
C MET A 197 -11.64 5.65 -11.33
N ALA A 198 -12.50 5.97 -12.31
CA ALA A 198 -13.30 7.19 -12.33
C ALA A 198 -14.61 7.00 -11.58
N ALA A 199 -14.95 7.95 -10.70
CA ALA A 199 -16.31 8.05 -10.21
C ALA A 199 -17.30 8.44 -11.35
N PRO A 200 -18.54 7.92 -11.31
CA PRO A 200 -19.62 8.43 -12.14
C PRO A 200 -19.84 9.93 -11.94
N ARG A 201 -20.27 10.60 -13.01
CA ARG A 201 -20.60 12.02 -13.00
C ARG A 201 -21.98 12.25 -13.58
N SER A 202 -22.91 12.63 -12.72
CA SER A 202 -24.21 13.15 -13.07
C SER A 202 -24.51 14.39 -12.23
N ASN A 203 -25.74 14.89 -12.29
CA ASN A 203 -26.20 15.99 -11.44
C ASN A 203 -26.76 15.49 -10.09
N ASP A 204 -26.66 14.19 -9.81
CA ASP A 204 -27.19 13.54 -8.60
C ASP A 204 -26.06 12.81 -7.87
N TRP A 205 -25.35 13.55 -7.01
CA TRP A 205 -24.16 13.05 -6.32
C TRP A 205 -24.45 11.83 -5.42
N LYS A 206 -25.69 11.66 -4.93
CA LYS A 206 -26.08 10.50 -4.12
C LYS A 206 -26.19 9.24 -4.97
N LYS A 207 -26.77 9.35 -6.17
CA LYS A 207 -26.75 8.26 -7.16
C LYS A 207 -25.33 7.95 -7.60
N ASP A 208 -24.53 8.98 -7.88
CA ASP A 208 -23.13 8.80 -8.28
C ASP A 208 -22.33 8.08 -7.20
N ARG A 209 -22.50 8.45 -5.92
CA ARG A 209 -21.87 7.77 -4.77
C ARG A 209 -22.20 6.28 -4.74
N THR A 210 -23.49 5.95 -4.89
CA THR A 210 -23.94 4.55 -4.87
C THR A 210 -23.36 3.77 -6.05
N LEU A 211 -23.38 4.36 -7.25
CA LEU A 211 -22.84 3.74 -8.46
C LEU A 211 -21.32 3.63 -8.41
N ARG A 212 -20.61 4.62 -7.84
CA ARG A 212 -19.16 4.59 -7.60
C ARG A 212 -18.79 3.35 -6.80
N TRP A 213 -19.47 3.10 -5.68
CA TRP A 213 -19.25 1.92 -4.86
C TRP A 213 -19.44 0.61 -5.65
N GLN A 214 -20.55 0.49 -6.38
CA GLN A 214 -20.86 -0.71 -7.17
C GLN A 214 -19.81 -0.94 -8.26
N LEU A 215 -19.43 0.11 -9.00
CA LEU A 215 -18.43 0.02 -10.05
C LEU A 215 -17.07 -0.38 -9.50
N PHE A 216 -16.66 0.22 -8.38
CA PHE A 216 -15.33 -0.03 -7.84
C PHE A 216 -15.26 -1.44 -7.26
N THR A 217 -16.24 -1.87 -6.45
CA THR A 217 -16.26 -3.25 -5.94
C THR A 217 -16.23 -4.30 -7.06
N GLN A 218 -16.96 -4.08 -8.15
CA GLN A 218 -17.01 -5.03 -9.26
C GLN A 218 -15.75 -5.05 -10.14
N ASN A 219 -15.05 -3.91 -10.28
CA ASN A 219 -14.02 -3.76 -11.33
C ASN A 219 -12.60 -3.51 -10.81
N TYR A 220 -12.42 -3.10 -9.56
CA TYR A 220 -11.11 -2.64 -9.07
C TYR A 220 -10.04 -3.73 -9.20
N LEU A 221 -10.37 -4.96 -8.83
CA LEU A 221 -9.43 -6.09 -8.86
C LEU A 221 -9.51 -6.93 -10.14
N THR A 222 -10.30 -6.52 -11.15
CA THR A 222 -10.56 -7.35 -12.35
C THR A 222 -9.29 -7.59 -13.16
N ALA A 223 -8.50 -6.53 -13.40
CA ALA A 223 -7.24 -6.63 -14.14
C ALA A 223 -6.06 -7.09 -13.26
N TRP A 224 -6.20 -7.05 -11.93
CA TRP A 224 -5.11 -7.34 -11.02
C TRP A 224 -4.92 -8.84 -10.83
N GLN A 225 -3.73 -9.31 -11.20
CA GLN A 225 -3.33 -10.71 -11.07
C GLN A 225 -2.64 -11.00 -9.74
N GLY A 226 -2.19 -9.99 -8.98
CA GLY A 226 -1.60 -10.14 -7.64
C GLY A 226 -0.26 -10.89 -7.51
N GLY A 227 0.16 -11.67 -8.51
CA GLY A 227 1.38 -12.48 -8.47
C GLY A 227 2.63 -11.83 -9.08
N ASP A 228 2.53 -10.59 -9.55
CA ASP A 228 3.66 -9.90 -10.17
C ASP A 228 4.53 -9.23 -9.10
N SER A 229 5.79 -9.66 -9.00
CA SER A 229 6.77 -9.08 -8.08
C SER A 229 6.97 -7.57 -8.25
N LEU A 230 6.73 -7.01 -9.45
CA LEU A 230 6.86 -5.58 -9.69
C LEU A 230 5.85 -4.79 -8.84
N PHE A 231 4.61 -5.26 -8.74
CA PHE A 231 3.56 -4.66 -7.91
C PHE A 231 4.00 -4.56 -6.44
N TRP A 232 4.62 -5.63 -5.93
CA TRP A 232 5.08 -5.71 -4.53
C TRP A 232 6.41 -5.02 -4.30
N SER A 233 7.17 -4.69 -5.34
CA SER A 233 8.48 -4.04 -5.20
C SER A 233 8.40 -2.53 -4.90
N SER A 234 7.19 -1.97 -4.84
CA SER A 234 6.92 -0.55 -4.59
C SER A 234 5.75 -0.39 -3.60
N PRO A 235 5.82 0.56 -2.65
CA PRO A 235 4.70 0.91 -1.77
C PRO A 235 3.43 1.31 -2.54
N LEU A 236 3.57 1.81 -3.78
CA LEU A 236 2.44 2.24 -4.59
C LEU A 236 1.43 1.11 -4.86
N GLY A 237 1.90 -0.13 -5.02
CA GLY A 237 1.00 -1.28 -5.16
C GLY A 237 0.17 -1.50 -3.89
N ILE A 238 0.80 -1.36 -2.72
CA ILE A 238 0.11 -1.46 -1.42
C ILE A 238 -0.83 -0.28 -1.22
N ASP A 239 -0.41 0.94 -1.53
CA ASP A 239 -1.26 2.13 -1.44
C ASP A 239 -2.54 1.98 -2.30
N TRP A 240 -2.42 1.39 -3.49
CA TRP A 240 -3.55 1.09 -4.38
C TRP A 240 -4.47 -0.01 -3.80
N LEU A 241 -3.92 -1.07 -3.22
CA LEU A 241 -4.72 -2.13 -2.60
C LEU A 241 -5.36 -1.68 -1.27
N ASP A 242 -4.70 -0.79 -0.54
CA ASP A 242 -5.20 -0.12 0.66
C ASP A 242 -6.38 0.78 0.32
N HIS A 243 -6.31 1.53 -0.78
CA HIS A 243 -7.43 2.32 -1.24
C HIS A 243 -8.67 1.44 -1.39
N TYR A 244 -8.54 0.26 -1.99
CA TYR A 244 -9.64 -0.70 -2.11
C TYR A 244 -10.07 -1.28 -0.76
N THR A 245 -9.17 -1.94 -0.03
CA THR A 245 -9.53 -2.73 1.16
C THR A 245 -9.82 -1.88 2.40
N LEU A 246 -9.25 -0.68 2.51
CA LEU A 246 -9.34 0.17 3.70
C LEU A 246 -10.06 1.49 3.44
N GLY A 247 -10.00 1.99 2.20
CA GLY A 247 -10.52 3.29 1.83
C GLY A 247 -11.97 3.22 1.38
N LEU A 248 -12.22 2.48 0.29
CA LEU A 248 -13.48 2.55 -0.46
C LEU A 248 -14.75 2.18 0.29
N TRP A 249 -14.64 1.43 1.39
CA TRP A 249 -15.81 1.04 2.16
C TRP A 249 -16.61 2.25 2.66
N ASP A 250 -17.91 2.15 2.42
CA ASP A 250 -18.95 3.09 2.80
C ASP A 250 -19.97 2.36 3.70
N GLU A 251 -20.52 3.00 4.73
CA GLU A 251 -21.46 2.36 5.67
C GLU A 251 -22.74 1.86 4.97
N LEU A 252 -23.14 2.50 3.87
CA LEU A 252 -24.27 2.07 3.05
C LEU A 252 -24.00 0.79 2.25
N SER A 253 -22.78 0.27 2.29
CA SER A 253 -22.21 -0.56 1.23
C SER A 253 -22.02 -2.04 1.61
N GLY A 254 -22.39 -2.41 2.83
CA GLY A 254 -22.36 -3.78 3.34
C GLY A 254 -21.16 -4.06 4.25
N ASP A 255 -20.79 -5.32 4.41
CA ASP A 255 -19.66 -5.75 5.27
C ASP A 255 -18.30 -5.41 4.62
N PRO A 256 -17.45 -4.59 5.26
CA PRO A 256 -16.11 -4.23 4.74
C PRO A 256 -15.18 -5.44 4.56
N SER A 257 -15.46 -6.56 5.21
CA SER A 257 -14.63 -7.76 5.17
C SER A 257 -14.57 -8.41 3.79
N LEU A 258 -15.59 -8.18 2.94
CA LEU A 258 -15.66 -8.74 1.59
C LEU A 258 -14.51 -8.24 0.70
N MET A 259 -14.13 -6.97 0.82
CA MET A 259 -13.05 -6.39 0.01
C MET A 259 -11.69 -7.01 0.37
N ALA A 260 -11.44 -7.23 1.67
CA ALA A 260 -10.25 -7.92 2.13
C ALA A 260 -10.24 -9.38 1.66
N ASP A 261 -11.38 -10.06 1.70
CA ASP A 261 -11.54 -11.43 1.19
C ASP A 261 -11.24 -11.54 -0.30
N GLU A 262 -11.77 -10.65 -1.12
CA GLU A 262 -11.53 -10.64 -2.57
C GLU A 262 -10.05 -10.43 -2.89
N ALA A 263 -9.39 -9.47 -2.21
CA ALA A 263 -7.97 -9.23 -2.37
C ALA A 263 -7.13 -10.45 -1.99
N LEU A 264 -7.42 -11.09 -0.83
CA LEU A 264 -6.73 -12.29 -0.39
C LEU A 264 -6.99 -13.50 -1.31
N ALA A 265 -8.20 -13.63 -1.84
CA ALA A 265 -8.54 -14.69 -2.79
C ALA A 265 -7.73 -14.59 -4.09
N LYS A 266 -7.49 -13.38 -4.61
CA LYS A 266 -6.61 -13.14 -5.77
C LYS A 266 -5.15 -13.56 -5.52
N LEU A 267 -4.75 -13.60 -4.26
CA LEU A 267 -3.42 -14.04 -3.82
C LEU A 267 -3.35 -15.53 -3.48
N SER A 268 -4.46 -16.26 -3.55
CA SER A 268 -4.46 -17.72 -3.38
C SER A 268 -3.48 -18.39 -4.36
N GLY A 269 -2.69 -19.33 -3.84
CA GLY A 269 -1.60 -19.98 -4.58
C GLY A 269 -0.30 -19.15 -4.70
N LYS A 270 -0.26 -17.90 -4.22
CA LYS A 270 0.93 -17.03 -4.20
C LYS A 270 1.36 -16.77 -2.75
N GLN A 271 1.86 -17.83 -2.10
CA GLN A 271 2.05 -17.89 -0.65
C GLN A 271 2.83 -16.70 -0.06
N GLU A 272 3.93 -16.26 -0.69
CA GLU A 272 4.72 -15.12 -0.21
C GLU A 272 3.88 -13.83 -0.14
N PHE A 273 3.19 -13.48 -1.23
CA PHE A 273 2.36 -12.27 -1.30
C PHE A 273 1.12 -12.37 -0.43
N TYR A 274 0.49 -13.55 -0.39
CA TYR A 274 -0.65 -13.84 0.47
C TYR A 274 -0.29 -13.64 1.94
N LEU A 275 0.78 -14.27 2.43
CA LEU A 275 1.19 -14.17 3.83
C LEU A 275 1.65 -12.75 4.18
N TYR A 276 2.35 -12.08 3.28
CA TYR A 276 2.71 -10.67 3.48
C TYR A 276 1.45 -9.81 3.65
N TYR A 277 0.49 -9.92 2.72
CA TYR A 277 -0.67 -9.04 2.73
C TYR A 277 -1.64 -9.36 3.87
N LEU A 278 -1.85 -10.63 4.21
CA LEU A 278 -2.64 -11.04 5.37
C LEU A 278 -2.05 -10.45 6.67
N ASN A 279 -0.75 -10.62 6.91
CA ASN A 279 -0.08 -10.06 8.09
C ASN A 279 -0.14 -8.54 8.13
N TYR A 280 -0.03 -7.90 6.96
CA TYR A 280 -0.18 -6.46 6.82
C TYR A 280 -1.59 -6.00 7.20
N LEU A 281 -2.64 -6.62 6.65
CA LEU A 281 -4.02 -6.30 6.97
C LEU A 281 -4.33 -6.51 8.46
N LEU A 282 -3.88 -7.62 9.04
CA LEU A 282 -4.05 -7.89 10.48
C LEU A 282 -3.44 -6.77 11.34
N GLN A 283 -2.25 -6.28 10.98
CA GLN A 283 -1.62 -5.16 11.70
C GLN A 283 -2.36 -3.84 11.50
N VAL A 284 -2.84 -3.56 10.29
CA VAL A 284 -3.52 -2.30 9.99
C VAL A 284 -4.90 -2.25 10.64
N TYR A 285 -5.72 -3.29 10.51
CA TYR A 285 -7.04 -3.34 11.12
C TYR A 285 -6.97 -3.39 12.66
N ALA A 286 -6.02 -4.13 13.24
CA ALA A 286 -5.84 -4.17 14.70
C ALA A 286 -5.50 -2.79 15.32
N LYS A 287 -4.87 -1.91 14.53
CA LYS A 287 -4.47 -0.56 14.97
C LYS A 287 -5.44 0.52 14.50
N SER A 288 -6.47 0.16 13.74
CA SER A 288 -7.38 1.14 13.18
C SER A 288 -8.30 1.66 14.27
N SER A 289 -8.36 2.98 14.41
CA SER A 289 -9.36 3.67 15.24
C SER A 289 -10.68 3.91 14.49
N ARG A 290 -10.79 3.41 13.26
CA ARG A 290 -11.98 3.59 12.43
C ARG A 290 -13.10 2.68 12.91
N PHE A 291 -14.31 3.22 12.95
CA PHE A 291 -15.50 2.47 13.36
C PHE A 291 -15.64 1.18 12.56
N ASP A 292 -15.98 0.09 13.26
CA ASP A 292 -16.42 -1.19 12.69
C ASP A 292 -15.36 -1.93 11.84
N LEU A 293 -14.13 -1.42 11.81
CA LEU A 293 -12.99 -2.11 11.17
C LEU A 293 -12.37 -3.19 12.07
N ASP A 294 -12.64 -3.15 13.38
CA ASP A 294 -12.32 -4.22 14.33
C ASP A 294 -13.07 -5.52 14.00
N ARG A 295 -14.30 -5.44 13.47
CA ARG A 295 -15.01 -6.59 12.90
C ARG A 295 -14.25 -7.24 11.76
N VAL A 296 -13.64 -6.44 10.87
CA VAL A 296 -12.82 -6.98 9.76
C VAL A 296 -11.62 -7.73 10.32
N TYR A 297 -10.96 -7.18 11.34
CA TYR A 297 -9.88 -7.88 12.03
C TYR A 297 -10.33 -9.23 12.58
N VAL A 298 -11.44 -9.28 13.32
CA VAL A 298 -12.00 -10.53 13.85
C VAL A 298 -12.30 -11.52 12.72
N HIS A 299 -12.97 -11.06 11.65
CA HIS A 299 -13.29 -11.89 10.49
C HIS A 299 -12.03 -12.51 9.86
N LEU A 300 -11.00 -11.70 9.61
CA LEU A 300 -9.74 -12.18 9.04
C LEU A 300 -9.06 -13.23 9.93
N VAL A 301 -9.06 -13.02 11.25
CA VAL A 301 -8.50 -14.00 12.20
C VAL A 301 -9.28 -15.31 12.16
N ARG A 302 -10.61 -15.27 12.26
CA ARG A 302 -11.46 -16.48 12.23
C ARG A 302 -11.38 -17.23 10.90
N LYS A 303 -11.32 -16.49 9.80
CA LYS A 303 -11.38 -17.07 8.46
C LYS A 303 -10.03 -17.58 7.99
N TYR A 304 -8.93 -16.85 8.23
CA TYR A 304 -7.63 -17.14 7.65
C TYR A 304 -6.59 -17.59 8.68
N VAL A 305 -6.54 -16.99 9.87
CA VAL A 305 -5.53 -17.34 10.88
C VAL A 305 -5.88 -18.66 11.56
N GLU A 306 -7.09 -18.79 12.10
CA GLU A 306 -7.50 -19.99 12.86
C GLU A 306 -7.55 -21.25 12.02
N LYS A 307 -7.80 -21.10 10.71
CA LYS A 307 -7.85 -22.21 9.75
C LYS A 307 -6.51 -22.54 9.11
N ALA A 308 -5.51 -21.66 9.23
CA ALA A 308 -4.18 -21.89 8.70
C ALA A 308 -3.36 -22.79 9.62
N ASP A 309 -2.39 -23.50 9.04
CA ASP A 309 -1.32 -24.13 9.79
C ASP A 309 -0.56 -23.05 10.57
N LYS A 310 -0.41 -23.25 11.89
CA LYS A 310 0.27 -22.29 12.79
C LYS A 310 1.69 -21.99 12.35
N SER A 311 2.38 -22.94 11.70
CA SER A 311 3.75 -22.76 11.21
C SER A 311 3.87 -21.69 10.12
N LEU A 312 2.78 -21.36 9.42
CA LEU A 312 2.78 -20.33 8.36
C LEU A 312 2.90 -18.90 8.91
N LEU A 313 2.39 -18.67 10.13
CA LEU A 313 2.44 -17.36 10.80
C LEU A 313 3.43 -17.35 11.97
N GLY A 314 3.75 -18.53 12.51
CA GLY A 314 4.41 -18.70 13.80
C GLY A 314 3.37 -18.88 14.91
N GLU A 315 3.63 -19.81 15.83
CA GLU A 315 2.67 -20.13 16.90
C GLU A 315 2.36 -18.94 17.80
N GLU A 316 3.38 -18.14 18.16
CA GLU A 316 3.22 -16.95 18.99
C GLU A 316 2.27 -15.93 18.33
N GLU A 317 2.49 -15.63 17.05
CA GLU A 317 1.67 -14.70 16.28
C GLU A 317 0.23 -15.23 16.17
N TRP A 318 0.06 -16.53 15.92
CA TRP A 318 -1.23 -17.18 15.85
C TRP A 318 -2.00 -17.04 17.18
N TYR A 319 -1.37 -17.35 18.31
CA TYR A 319 -1.99 -17.22 19.63
C TYR A 319 -2.31 -15.77 19.98
N ARG A 320 -1.41 -14.83 19.64
CA ARG A 320 -1.66 -13.41 19.86
C ARG A 320 -2.89 -12.94 19.07
N HIS A 321 -2.96 -13.28 17.79
CA HIS A 321 -4.08 -12.84 16.94
C HIS A 321 -5.42 -13.43 17.37
N THR A 322 -5.45 -14.73 17.69
CA THR A 322 -6.67 -15.42 18.14
C THR A 322 -7.15 -14.92 19.51
N ASN A 323 -6.25 -14.71 20.47
CA ASN A 323 -6.62 -14.13 21.77
C ASN A 323 -7.14 -12.69 21.62
N GLN A 324 -6.49 -11.87 20.79
CA GLN A 324 -6.95 -10.52 20.53
C GLN A 324 -8.33 -10.51 19.86
N ALA A 325 -8.57 -11.38 18.87
CA ALA A 325 -9.87 -11.50 18.21
C ALA A 325 -10.96 -11.99 19.18
N ASN A 326 -10.64 -12.93 20.09
CA ASN A 326 -11.56 -13.35 21.14
C ASN A 326 -11.96 -12.18 22.06
N ASN A 327 -11.00 -11.32 22.44
CA ASN A 327 -11.27 -10.17 23.29
C ASN A 327 -12.11 -9.12 22.58
N ILE A 328 -11.74 -8.73 21.36
CA ILE A 328 -12.50 -7.78 20.54
C ILE A 328 -13.93 -8.29 20.32
N ASN A 329 -14.08 -9.56 19.92
CA ASN A 329 -15.39 -10.14 19.63
C ASN A 329 -16.35 -10.10 20.83
N ARG A 330 -15.87 -10.04 22.08
CA ARG A 330 -16.75 -9.94 23.27
C ARG A 330 -17.38 -8.56 23.45
N VAL A 331 -16.74 -7.51 22.92
CA VAL A 331 -17.14 -6.10 23.12
C VAL A 331 -17.45 -5.39 21.81
N MET A 332 -17.46 -6.13 20.70
CA MET A 332 -17.76 -5.62 19.37
C MET A 332 -19.21 -5.14 19.25
N THR A 333 -19.43 -4.15 18.40
CA THR A 333 -20.75 -3.60 18.07
C THR A 333 -21.76 -4.71 17.73
N GLY A 334 -22.97 -4.59 18.27
CA GLY A 334 -24.05 -5.57 18.11
C GLY A 334 -24.11 -6.65 19.20
N ASN A 335 -23.04 -6.81 20.00
CA ASN A 335 -23.08 -7.67 21.18
C ASN A 335 -23.57 -6.90 22.41
N PHE A 336 -24.16 -7.63 23.36
CA PHE A 336 -24.45 -7.10 24.67
C PHE A 336 -23.16 -6.78 25.42
N LEU A 337 -23.07 -5.55 25.96
CA LEU A 337 -21.95 -5.14 26.80
C LEU A 337 -21.84 -6.08 28.02
N PRO A 338 -20.66 -6.64 28.33
CA PRO A 338 -20.49 -7.39 29.58
C PRO A 338 -20.93 -6.54 30.78
N ASP A 339 -21.69 -7.11 31.70
CA ASP A 339 -22.19 -6.37 32.86
C ASP A 339 -21.01 -5.78 33.68
N LEU A 340 -21.06 -4.46 33.89
CA LEU A 340 -20.03 -3.71 34.59
C LEU A 340 -20.54 -3.30 35.97
N ARG A 341 -19.73 -3.61 36.98
CA ARG A 341 -19.95 -3.17 38.35
C ARG A 341 -19.14 -1.92 38.62
N PHE A 342 -19.79 -0.86 39.08
CA PHE A 342 -19.17 0.40 39.43
C PHE A 342 -19.84 0.98 40.68
N TYR A 343 -19.29 2.08 41.21
CA TYR A 343 -19.85 2.80 42.33
C TYR A 343 -20.39 4.15 41.82
N ASP A 344 -21.56 4.54 42.32
CA ASP A 344 -22.06 5.89 42.08
C ASP A 344 -21.38 6.92 42.99
N GLU A 345 -21.76 8.20 42.86
CA GLU A 345 -21.22 9.30 43.65
C GLU A 345 -21.46 9.16 45.18
N LYS A 346 -22.34 8.25 45.59
CA LYS A 346 -22.66 7.94 46.99
C LYS A 346 -22.00 6.63 47.46
N GLU A 347 -21.04 6.13 46.68
CA GLU A 347 -20.33 4.86 46.93
C GLU A 347 -21.27 3.64 46.97
N VAL A 348 -22.43 3.72 46.33
CA VAL A 348 -23.35 2.57 46.24
C VAL A 348 -22.97 1.73 45.02
N PRO A 349 -22.79 0.40 45.17
CA PRO A 349 -22.53 -0.46 44.03
C PRO A 349 -23.72 -0.45 43.06
N ARG A 350 -23.42 -0.35 41.77
CA ARG A 350 -24.36 -0.32 40.65
C ARG A 350 -23.88 -1.28 39.56
N HIS A 351 -24.83 -1.80 38.81
CA HIS A 351 -24.59 -2.52 37.56
C HIS A 351 -25.01 -1.66 36.38
N VAL A 352 -24.38 -1.85 35.21
CA VAL A 352 -24.74 -1.08 34.01
C VAL A 352 -26.18 -1.35 33.57
N TYR A 353 -26.66 -2.57 33.81
CA TYR A 353 -28.02 -2.98 33.50
C TYR A 353 -29.07 -2.53 34.51
N ASP A 354 -28.67 -1.91 35.63
CA ASP A 354 -29.60 -1.29 36.58
C ASP A 354 -30.06 0.10 36.09
N LEU A 355 -29.40 0.66 35.07
CA LEU A 355 -29.71 1.97 34.52
C LEU A 355 -30.93 1.91 33.60
N ASP A 356 -32.03 2.54 34.00
CA ASP A 356 -33.23 2.68 33.18
C ASP A 356 -33.08 3.90 32.24
N ALA A 357 -32.57 3.66 31.04
CA ALA A 357 -32.37 4.69 30.02
C ALA A 357 -32.49 4.12 28.60
N GLU A 358 -33.07 4.90 27.67
CA GLU A 358 -33.16 4.51 26.25
C GLU A 358 -31.77 4.42 25.60
N TYR A 359 -30.86 5.32 25.99
CA TYR A 359 -29.46 5.32 25.56
C TYR A 359 -28.54 5.51 26.77
N THR A 360 -27.49 4.68 26.84
CA THR A 360 -26.45 4.79 27.88
C THR A 360 -25.12 5.11 27.22
N LEU A 361 -24.48 6.20 27.65
CA LEU A 361 -23.14 6.58 27.25
C LEU A 361 -22.15 6.15 28.35
N LEU A 362 -21.29 5.18 28.03
CA LEU A 362 -20.22 4.74 28.92
C LEU A 362 -18.90 5.38 28.53
N ALA A 363 -18.32 6.16 29.44
CA ALA A 363 -17.03 6.81 29.25
C ALA A 363 -15.97 6.19 30.17
N PHE A 364 -14.95 5.55 29.59
CA PHE A 364 -13.77 5.09 30.33
C PHE A 364 -12.75 6.22 30.39
N TRP A 365 -12.37 6.64 31.59
CA TRP A 365 -11.48 7.78 31.79
C TRP A 365 -10.53 7.58 32.98
N ASN A 366 -9.52 8.45 33.05
CA ASN A 366 -8.60 8.54 34.17
C ASN A 366 -8.33 10.04 34.46
N PRO A 367 -8.40 10.51 35.72
CA PRO A 367 -8.17 11.91 36.07
C PRO A 367 -6.80 12.44 35.62
N ASP A 368 -5.79 11.59 35.59
CA ASP A 368 -4.42 11.96 35.25
C ASP A 368 -4.11 11.79 33.75
N CYS A 369 -5.12 11.46 32.92
CA CYS A 369 -4.95 11.33 31.47
C CYS A 369 -5.16 12.68 30.77
N PRO A 370 -4.13 13.28 30.15
CA PRO A 370 -4.26 14.57 29.46
C PRO A 370 -5.31 14.56 28.34
N HIS A 371 -5.50 13.43 27.66
CA HIS A 371 -6.56 13.29 26.67
C HIS A 371 -7.95 13.35 27.31
N CYS A 372 -8.18 12.65 28.43
CA CYS A 372 -9.47 12.68 29.12
C CYS A 372 -9.83 14.10 29.61
N ILE A 373 -8.85 14.83 30.15
CA ILE A 373 -9.04 16.22 30.62
C ILE A 373 -9.54 17.13 29.49
N ASN A 374 -9.03 16.93 28.27
CA ASN A 374 -9.41 17.74 27.11
C ASN A 374 -10.74 17.30 26.47
N GLU A 375 -11.00 15.99 26.38
CA GLU A 375 -12.15 15.44 25.65
C GLU A 375 -13.44 15.39 26.48
N LEU A 376 -13.37 15.06 27.78
CA LEU A 376 -14.56 14.95 28.63
C LEU A 376 -15.40 16.23 28.71
N PRO A 377 -14.83 17.45 28.73
CA PRO A 377 -15.62 18.68 28.64
C PRO A 377 -16.43 18.82 27.35
N ALA A 378 -15.94 18.30 26.21
CA ALA A 378 -16.70 18.28 24.98
C ALA A 378 -17.87 17.29 25.06
N LEU A 379 -17.64 16.12 25.65
CA LEU A 379 -18.67 15.13 25.90
C LEU A 379 -19.77 15.67 26.84
N ALA A 380 -19.39 16.39 27.89
CA ALA A 380 -20.33 17.02 28.83
C ALA A 380 -21.27 18.02 28.14
N LYS A 381 -20.80 18.73 27.09
CA LYS A 381 -21.65 19.64 26.29
C LYS A 381 -22.70 18.91 25.47
N LEU A 382 -22.50 17.62 25.18
CA LEU A 382 -23.50 16.80 24.48
C LEU A 382 -24.64 16.39 25.40
N TYR A 383 -24.48 16.38 26.72
CA TYR A 383 -25.49 15.84 27.65
C TYR A 383 -26.81 16.65 27.70
N PRO A 384 -26.82 17.99 27.81
CA PRO A 384 -28.07 18.76 28.00
C PRO A 384 -29.12 18.58 26.88
N PRO A 385 -28.76 18.53 25.58
CA PRO A 385 -29.70 18.28 24.50
C PRO A 385 -30.40 16.91 24.53
N TYR A 386 -29.77 15.88 25.10
CA TYR A 386 -30.36 14.53 25.21
C TYR A 386 -31.16 14.39 26.50
N GLN A 387 -30.74 15.03 27.59
CA GLN A 387 -31.52 15.09 28.83
C GLN A 387 -32.88 15.78 28.65
N ALA A 388 -32.99 16.77 27.75
CA ALA A 388 -34.25 17.45 27.47
C ALA A 388 -35.25 16.61 26.64
N LYS A 389 -34.85 15.44 26.15
CA LYS A 389 -35.67 14.54 25.30
C LYS A 389 -36.05 13.22 25.99
N ALA A 390 -35.44 12.92 27.14
CA ALA A 390 -35.83 11.86 28.06
C ALA A 390 -36.78 12.44 29.11
#